data_AF-A0A7C5CC63-F1
#
_entry.id   AF-A0A7C5CC63-F1
#
_cell.length_a   1.000
_cell.length_b   1.000
_cell.length_c   1.000
_cell.angle_alpha   90.00
_cell.angle_beta   90.00
_cell.angle_gamma   90.00
#
_symmetry.space_group_name_H-M   'P 1'
#
loop_
_entity.id
_entity.type
_entity.pdbx_description
1 polymer ?
#
loop_
_entity_poly.entity_id
_entity_poly.type
_entity_poly.pdbx_seq_one_letter_code
_entity_poly.pdbx_strand_id
1 'polypeptide(L)'
;MNSEEFEKISEFVQKSSGIVLSQSKEYLVDSRLKPIAEAHGYEDVSALARGLMLAPEAVKLAVTDAMTTNETFFFRDKTPFKLFEDVILPEIAKARRSTGKIRIWCAAASTGQEPYSIAMLLLKHKRLWAGLSVEIMATDLSPSAIEKAKQGRYTQFEVQRGLPVELLVAHFTQDGTHWIVSDAIKRMVKFSQFNLLGNYGSIGVFDVVYCRNVLIYFDGDTKRQVLASVRKVMKPDGYLVLGAADTVIGSNGEFERAAARGLYQPVEARKLREGGQGVPSALAS
;
A
#
# COMPACT_ATOMS: atom_id res chain seq x y z
N MET A 1 25.10 -20.40 5.43
CA MET A 1 25.57 -19.24 4.65
C MET A 1 26.68 -18.55 5.46
N ASN A 2 27.67 -17.94 4.82
CA ASN A 2 28.65 -17.10 5.50
C ASN A 2 28.29 -15.60 5.39
N SER A 3 28.99 -14.73 6.12
CA SER A 3 28.69 -13.28 6.13
C SER A 3 28.76 -12.63 4.74
N GLU A 4 29.72 -13.01 3.89
CA GLU A 4 29.88 -12.46 2.55
C GLU A 4 28.71 -12.84 1.63
N GLU A 5 28.23 -14.09 1.73
CA GLU A 5 27.06 -14.58 1.00
C GLU A 5 25.78 -13.87 1.44
N PHE A 6 25.62 -13.66 2.75
CA PHE A 6 24.51 -12.89 3.31
C PHE A 6 24.53 -11.43 2.81
N GLU A 7 25.70 -10.79 2.79
CA GLU A 7 25.88 -9.43 2.28
C GLU A 7 25.46 -9.33 0.81
N LYS A 8 25.89 -10.28 -0.05
CA LYS A 8 25.48 -10.32 -1.47
C LYS A 8 23.96 -10.38 -1.64
N ILE A 9 23.27 -11.21 -0.87
CA ILE A 9 21.80 -11.28 -0.91
C ILE A 9 21.19 -9.98 -0.40
N SER A 10 21.71 -9.44 0.70
CA SER A 10 21.21 -8.21 1.31
C SER A 10 21.32 -7.01 0.38
N GLU A 11 22.47 -6.84 -0.28
CA GLU A 11 22.68 -5.80 -1.29
C GLU A 11 21.75 -5.97 -2.49
N PHE A 12 21.60 -7.20 -2.98
CA PHE A 12 20.68 -7.49 -4.08
C PHE A 12 19.22 -7.15 -3.71
N VAL A 13 18.77 -7.57 -2.53
CA VAL A 13 17.41 -7.31 -2.03
C VAL A 13 17.20 -5.81 -1.82
N GLN A 14 18.15 -5.11 -1.20
CA GLN A 14 18.06 -3.66 -1.00
C GLN A 14 18.00 -2.93 -2.33
N LYS A 15 18.84 -3.29 -3.32
CA LYS A 15 18.83 -2.65 -4.64
C LYS A 15 17.53 -2.90 -5.42
N SER A 16 16.98 -4.11 -5.32
CA SER A 16 15.78 -4.51 -6.08
C SER A 16 14.47 -4.05 -5.44
N SER A 17 14.43 -3.89 -4.12
CA SER A 17 13.18 -3.64 -3.37
C SER A 17 13.22 -2.49 -2.37
N GLY A 18 14.41 -2.00 -2.02
CA GLY A 18 14.63 -1.03 -0.92
C GLY A 18 14.68 -1.66 0.46
N ILE A 19 14.35 -2.96 0.59
CA ILE A 19 14.29 -3.65 1.89
C ILE A 19 15.69 -3.79 2.47
N VAL A 20 15.87 -3.27 3.69
CA VAL A 20 17.10 -3.44 4.47
C VAL A 20 17.00 -4.71 5.33
N LEU A 21 17.93 -5.63 5.10
CA LEU A 21 18.08 -6.84 5.90
C LEU A 21 19.16 -6.60 6.97
N SER A 22 18.80 -6.72 8.24
CA SER A 22 19.77 -6.73 9.34
C SER A 22 20.38 -8.12 9.49
N GLN A 23 21.62 -8.21 9.93
CA GLN A 23 22.32 -9.50 10.13
C GLN A 23 21.55 -10.45 11.08
N SER A 24 20.81 -9.91 12.05
CA SER A 24 19.91 -10.69 12.91
C SER A 24 18.77 -11.43 12.19
N LYS A 25 18.56 -11.18 10.89
CA LYS A 25 17.55 -11.81 10.03
C LYS A 25 18.14 -12.85 9.08
N GLU A 26 19.37 -13.30 9.28
CA GLU A 26 19.99 -14.36 8.46
C GLU A 26 19.10 -15.61 8.36
N TYR A 27 18.52 -16.05 9.49
CA TYR A 27 17.58 -17.18 9.51
C TYR A 27 16.37 -16.99 8.59
N LEU A 28 15.94 -15.74 8.38
CA LEU A 28 14.81 -15.41 7.50
C LEU A 28 15.20 -15.59 6.03
N VAL A 29 16.44 -15.23 5.69
CA VAL A 29 16.99 -15.45 4.35
C VAL A 29 17.05 -16.93 4.05
N ASP A 30 17.63 -17.72 4.94
CA ASP A 30 17.74 -19.18 4.77
C ASP A 30 16.37 -19.84 4.62
N SER A 31 15.43 -19.55 5.53
CA SER A 31 14.10 -20.17 5.52
C SER A 31 13.27 -19.82 4.28
N ARG A 32 13.39 -18.59 3.76
CA ARG A 32 12.59 -18.13 2.62
C ARG A 32 13.22 -18.42 1.26
N LEU A 33 14.55 -18.43 1.18
CA LEU A 33 15.25 -18.69 -0.08
C LEU A 33 15.55 -20.16 -0.32
N LYS A 34 15.48 -21.02 0.70
CA LYS A 34 15.65 -22.47 0.51
C LYS A 34 14.70 -23.06 -0.55
N PRO A 35 13.37 -22.80 -0.52
CA PRO A 35 12.47 -23.28 -1.56
C PRO A 35 12.80 -22.72 -2.95
N ILE A 36 13.32 -21.49 -3.02
CA ILE A 36 13.71 -20.85 -4.28
C ILE A 36 14.97 -21.50 -4.86
N ALA A 37 15.97 -21.77 -4.01
CA ALA A 37 17.19 -22.48 -4.39
C ALA A 37 16.84 -23.86 -4.97
N GLU A 38 16.04 -24.65 -4.24
CA GLU A 38 15.61 -25.99 -4.65
C GLU A 38 14.83 -25.96 -5.97
N ALA A 39 13.86 -25.04 -6.12
CA ALA A 39 13.04 -24.92 -7.33
C ALA A 39 13.84 -24.52 -8.59
N HIS A 40 14.99 -23.88 -8.42
CA HIS A 40 15.85 -23.42 -9.51
C HIS A 40 17.15 -24.22 -9.66
N GLY A 41 17.25 -25.37 -8.98
CA GLY A 41 18.36 -26.31 -9.17
C GLY A 41 19.67 -25.91 -8.49
N TYR A 42 19.62 -25.01 -7.51
CA TYR A 42 20.76 -24.72 -6.63
C TYR A 42 20.81 -25.74 -5.50
N GLU A 43 22.02 -26.16 -5.11
CA GLU A 43 22.25 -27.14 -4.03
C GLU A 43 21.73 -26.63 -2.68
N ASP A 44 21.97 -25.36 -2.39
CA ASP A 44 21.55 -24.69 -1.16
C ASP A 44 21.44 -23.16 -1.36
N VAL A 45 21.07 -22.45 -0.30
CA VAL A 45 20.99 -20.98 -0.30
C VAL A 45 22.36 -20.35 -0.51
N SER A 46 23.44 -21.00 -0.05
CA SER A 46 24.82 -20.51 -0.23
C SER A 46 25.21 -20.52 -1.71
N ALA A 47 24.88 -21.59 -2.45
CA ALA A 47 25.10 -21.72 -3.88
C ALA A 47 24.27 -20.68 -4.67
N LEU A 48 23.03 -20.45 -4.26
CA LEU A 48 22.20 -19.37 -4.80
C LEU A 48 22.85 -18.00 -4.57
N ALA A 49 23.33 -17.71 -3.36
CA ALA A 49 23.99 -16.44 -3.01
C ALA A 49 25.22 -16.16 -3.89
N ARG A 50 26.08 -17.18 -4.09
CA ARG A 50 27.27 -17.08 -4.93
C ARG A 50 26.93 -16.85 -6.42
N GLY A 51 25.82 -17.41 -6.91
CA GLY A 51 25.39 -17.30 -8.30
C GLY A 51 24.41 -16.16 -8.61
N LEU A 52 23.86 -15.47 -7.59
CA LEU A 52 22.69 -14.60 -7.71
C LEU A 52 22.84 -13.49 -8.76
N MET A 53 24.01 -12.86 -8.85
CA MET A 53 24.24 -11.75 -9.78
C MET A 53 24.18 -12.18 -11.26
N LEU A 54 24.56 -13.42 -11.55
CA LEU A 54 24.55 -14.02 -12.89
C LEU A 54 23.31 -14.88 -13.13
N ALA A 55 22.45 -15.06 -12.12
CA ALA A 55 21.25 -15.87 -12.22
C ALA A 55 20.27 -15.28 -13.26
N PRO A 56 19.45 -16.13 -13.89
CA PRO A 56 18.36 -15.69 -14.75
C PRO A 56 17.42 -14.71 -14.03
N GLU A 57 16.80 -13.80 -14.78
CA GLU A 57 15.92 -12.77 -14.20
C GLU A 57 14.76 -13.36 -13.41
N ALA A 58 14.24 -14.52 -13.83
CA ALA A 58 13.18 -15.23 -13.10
C ALA A 58 13.61 -15.60 -11.66
N VAL A 59 14.87 -16.02 -11.47
CA VAL A 59 15.42 -16.36 -10.15
C VAL A 59 15.56 -15.09 -9.30
N LYS A 60 16.07 -14.01 -9.89
CA LYS A 60 16.20 -12.70 -9.24
C LYS A 60 14.86 -12.19 -8.75
N LEU A 61 13.83 -12.24 -9.60
CA LEU A 61 12.46 -11.87 -9.23
C LEU A 61 11.90 -12.76 -8.12
N ALA A 62 12.15 -14.08 -8.16
CA ALA A 62 11.70 -15.00 -7.13
C ALA A 62 12.38 -14.74 -5.77
N VAL A 63 13.67 -14.41 -5.77
CA VAL A 63 14.40 -13.98 -4.55
C VAL A 63 13.83 -12.69 -4.00
N THR A 64 13.62 -11.67 -4.85
CA THR A 64 13.01 -10.40 -4.42
C THR A 64 11.61 -10.63 -3.84
N ASP A 65 10.77 -11.42 -4.51
CA ASP A 65 9.41 -11.74 -4.06
C ASP A 65 9.41 -12.45 -2.70
N ALA A 66 10.23 -13.50 -2.55
CA ALA A 66 10.35 -14.26 -1.31
C ALA A 66 10.81 -13.39 -0.13
N MET A 67 11.64 -12.37 -0.37
CA MET A 67 12.12 -11.49 0.68
C MET A 67 11.14 -10.38 1.09
N THR A 68 10.03 -10.19 0.35
CA THR A 68 8.96 -9.27 0.79
C THR A 68 8.28 -9.77 2.07
N THR A 69 7.88 -8.86 2.96
CA THR A 69 7.12 -9.24 4.16
C THR A 69 5.66 -8.80 3.99
N ASN A 70 4.80 -9.78 3.76
CA ASN A 70 3.40 -9.60 3.35
C ASN A 70 2.40 -9.72 4.52
N GLU A 71 2.73 -9.16 5.70
CA GLU A 71 1.77 -9.18 6.81
C GLU A 71 0.70 -8.11 6.61
N THR A 72 -0.54 -8.54 6.38
CA THR A 72 -1.70 -7.67 6.23
C THR A 72 -2.97 -8.36 6.73
N PHE A 73 -3.98 -7.56 7.07
CA PHE A 73 -5.29 -8.05 7.49
C PHE A 73 -6.36 -6.96 7.26
N PHE A 74 -7.62 -7.39 7.18
CA PHE A 74 -8.74 -6.48 6.93
C PHE A 74 -8.85 -5.45 8.06
N PHE A 75 -9.09 -4.19 7.69
CA PHE A 75 -9.20 -3.08 8.62
C PHE A 75 -8.03 -2.94 9.62
N ARG A 76 -6.80 -3.26 9.18
CA ARG A 76 -5.57 -3.14 10.00
C ARG A 76 -5.41 -1.74 10.57
N ASP A 77 -5.21 -1.65 11.89
CA ASP A 77 -5.21 -0.41 12.66
C ASP A 77 -6.49 0.41 12.40
N LYS A 78 -7.53 0.21 13.21
CA LYS A 78 -8.88 0.79 12.99
C LYS A 78 -8.89 2.28 12.59
N THR A 79 -7.93 3.08 13.06
CA THR A 79 -7.82 4.53 12.85
C THR A 79 -7.79 4.94 11.36
N PRO A 80 -6.87 4.45 10.49
CA PRO A 80 -6.89 4.72 9.05
C PRO A 80 -8.25 4.59 8.35
N PHE A 81 -9.02 3.57 8.71
CA PHE A 81 -10.32 3.29 8.11
C PHE A 81 -11.43 4.16 8.71
N LYS A 82 -11.36 4.45 10.00
CA LYS A 82 -12.23 5.44 10.64
C LYS A 82 -12.02 6.84 10.06
N LEU A 83 -10.76 7.25 9.88
CA LEU A 83 -10.42 8.52 9.22
C LEU A 83 -10.92 8.56 7.77
N PHE A 84 -10.93 7.40 7.09
CA PHE A 84 -11.52 7.31 5.76
C PHE A 84 -12.99 7.69 5.75
N GLU A 85 -13.77 7.06 6.64
CA GLU A 85 -15.22 7.27 6.74
C GLU A 85 -15.55 8.69 7.25
N ASP A 86 -14.89 9.13 8.32
CA ASP A 86 -15.29 10.31 9.08
C ASP A 86 -14.75 11.62 8.47
N VAL A 87 -13.62 11.57 7.74
CA VAL A 87 -12.89 12.77 7.27
C VAL A 87 -12.62 12.71 5.78
N ILE A 88 -11.85 11.72 5.32
CA ILE A 88 -11.27 11.71 3.97
C ILE A 88 -12.36 11.62 2.89
N LEU A 89 -13.27 10.65 3.00
CA LEU A 89 -14.29 10.42 1.99
C LEU A 89 -15.29 11.58 1.88
N PRO A 90 -15.88 12.11 2.98
CA PRO A 90 -16.76 13.27 2.91
C PRO A 90 -16.10 14.50 2.26
N GLU A 91 -14.87 14.82 2.64
CA GLU A 91 -14.18 16.01 2.14
C GLU A 91 -13.79 15.89 0.67
N ILE A 92 -13.19 14.77 0.28
CA ILE A 92 -12.77 14.55 -1.11
C ILE A 92 -13.99 14.45 -2.02
N ALA A 93 -15.06 13.76 -1.59
CA ALA A 93 -16.27 13.68 -2.40
C ALA A 93 -16.91 15.06 -2.62
N LYS A 94 -16.87 15.96 -1.63
CA LYS A 94 -17.29 17.35 -1.79
C LYS A 94 -16.37 18.11 -2.75
N ALA A 95 -15.04 17.99 -2.58
CA ALA A 95 -14.05 18.70 -3.39
C ALA A 95 -14.00 18.23 -4.85
N ARG A 96 -14.48 17.02 -5.16
CA ARG A 96 -14.47 16.42 -6.51
C ARG A 96 -15.80 16.47 -7.23
N ARG A 97 -16.80 17.17 -6.70
CA ARG A 97 -18.08 17.39 -7.41
C ARG A 97 -17.90 18.03 -8.78
N SER A 98 -16.95 18.96 -8.93
CA SER A 98 -16.65 19.60 -10.22
C SER A 98 -15.86 18.71 -11.17
N THR A 99 -15.00 17.82 -10.67
CA THR A 99 -14.13 16.97 -11.51
C THR A 99 -14.69 15.58 -11.78
N GLY A 100 -15.72 15.14 -11.04
CA GLY A 100 -16.43 13.88 -11.29
C GLY A 100 -15.66 12.59 -10.95
N LYS A 101 -14.46 12.68 -10.36
CA LYS A 101 -13.59 11.51 -10.12
C LYS A 101 -12.79 11.60 -8.83
N ILE A 102 -12.78 10.49 -8.09
CA ILE A 102 -11.92 10.21 -6.93
C ILE A 102 -10.96 9.07 -7.28
N ARG A 103 -9.66 9.25 -7.01
CA ARG A 103 -8.63 8.22 -7.18
C ARG A 103 -7.92 7.95 -5.86
N ILE A 104 -7.90 6.69 -5.45
CA ILE A 104 -7.22 6.22 -4.24
C ILE A 104 -6.11 5.27 -4.68
N TRP A 105 -4.92 5.40 -4.08
CA TRP A 105 -3.82 4.48 -4.28
C TRP A 105 -3.46 3.77 -2.98
N CYS A 106 -3.50 2.44 -2.98
CA CYS A 106 -2.90 1.59 -1.94
C CYS A 106 -1.51 1.14 -2.41
N ALA A 107 -0.49 1.83 -1.93
CA ALA A 107 0.91 1.52 -2.13
C ALA A 107 1.36 0.43 -1.14
N ALA A 108 1.88 -0.69 -1.66
CA ALA A 108 2.15 -1.93 -0.92
C ALA A 108 0.89 -2.62 -0.40
N ALA A 109 -0.04 -2.90 -1.33
CA ALA A 109 -1.34 -3.51 -1.05
C ALA A 109 -1.28 -4.96 -0.55
N SER A 110 -0.13 -5.62 -0.68
CA SER A 110 0.11 -7.02 -0.34
C SER A 110 -1.00 -7.92 -0.88
N THR A 111 -1.58 -8.80 -0.06
CA THR A 111 -2.62 -9.74 -0.48
C THR A 111 -4.03 -9.13 -0.58
N GLY A 112 -4.17 -7.80 -0.63
CA GLY A 112 -5.39 -7.10 -1.05
C GLY A 112 -6.38 -6.70 0.05
N GLN A 113 -6.13 -7.03 1.31
CA GLN A 113 -7.07 -6.76 2.41
C GLN A 113 -7.31 -5.26 2.62
N GLU A 114 -6.28 -4.41 2.48
CA GLU A 114 -6.42 -2.95 2.60
C GLU A 114 -7.32 -2.34 1.51
N PRO A 115 -7.04 -2.51 0.20
CA PRO A 115 -7.90 -1.93 -0.83
C PRO A 115 -9.32 -2.50 -0.82
N TYR A 116 -9.51 -3.77 -0.44
CA TYR A 116 -10.85 -4.33 -0.27
C TYR A 116 -11.58 -3.76 0.94
N SER A 117 -10.89 -3.47 2.05
CA SER A 117 -11.49 -2.77 3.20
C SER A 117 -11.99 -1.37 2.77
N ILE A 118 -11.20 -0.64 2.00
CA ILE A 118 -11.59 0.68 1.46
C ILE A 118 -12.78 0.55 0.50
N ALA A 119 -12.77 -0.45 -0.40
CA ALA A 119 -13.88 -0.70 -1.31
C ALA A 119 -15.20 -0.99 -0.57
N MET A 120 -15.15 -1.77 0.51
CA MET A 120 -16.33 -2.02 1.35
C MET A 120 -16.86 -0.74 1.99
N LEU A 121 -15.97 0.12 2.48
CA LEU A 121 -16.36 1.42 3.03
C LEU A 121 -16.95 2.36 1.98
N LEU A 122 -16.40 2.37 0.77
CA LEU A 122 -16.97 3.12 -0.34
C LEU A 122 -18.38 2.65 -0.67
N LEU A 123 -18.64 1.34 -0.74
CA LEU A 123 -19.99 0.82 -0.99
C LEU A 123 -20.94 1.15 0.15
N LYS A 124 -20.52 0.98 1.41
CA LYS A 124 -21.29 1.38 2.60
C LYS A 124 -21.72 2.84 2.54
N HIS A 125 -20.85 3.72 2.05
CA HIS A 125 -21.07 5.16 1.98
C HIS A 125 -21.38 5.68 0.57
N LYS A 126 -22.01 4.86 -0.28
CA LYS A 126 -22.29 5.18 -1.70
C LYS A 126 -22.98 6.54 -1.92
N ARG A 127 -23.82 6.99 -0.98
CA ARG A 127 -24.51 8.29 -1.07
C ARG A 127 -23.54 9.47 -1.05
N LEU A 128 -22.43 9.39 -0.31
CA LEU A 128 -21.45 10.49 -0.19
C LEU A 128 -20.77 10.83 -1.51
N TRP A 129 -20.59 9.83 -2.38
CA TRP A 129 -19.93 9.98 -3.68
C TRP A 129 -20.86 9.73 -4.86
N ALA A 130 -22.19 9.71 -4.65
CA ALA A 130 -23.16 9.50 -5.73
C ALA A 130 -22.97 10.51 -6.88
N GLY A 131 -22.85 10.04 -8.12
CA GLY A 131 -22.54 10.90 -9.28
C GLY A 131 -21.05 11.15 -9.52
N LEU A 132 -20.17 10.59 -8.69
CA LEU A 132 -18.73 10.54 -8.92
C LEU A 132 -18.31 9.14 -9.38
N SER A 133 -17.25 9.08 -10.18
CA SER A 133 -16.49 7.86 -10.39
C SER A 133 -15.45 7.70 -9.29
N VAL A 134 -15.24 6.47 -8.82
CA VAL A 134 -14.20 6.14 -7.84
C VAL A 134 -13.33 5.01 -8.38
N GLU A 135 -12.01 5.18 -8.29
CA GLU A 135 -11.02 4.21 -8.72
C GLU A 135 -10.05 3.93 -7.57
N ILE A 136 -9.90 2.67 -7.16
CA ILE A 136 -8.82 2.23 -6.29
C ILE A 136 -7.76 1.55 -7.14
N MET A 137 -6.56 2.11 -7.15
CA MET A 137 -5.36 1.44 -7.64
C MET A 137 -4.65 0.80 -6.45
N ALA A 138 -4.35 -0.48 -6.56
CA ALA A 138 -3.65 -1.24 -5.52
C ALA A 138 -2.40 -1.85 -6.11
N THR A 139 -1.25 -1.53 -5.52
CA THR A 139 0.03 -1.98 -6.08
C THR A 139 0.93 -2.61 -5.06
N ASP A 140 1.70 -3.59 -5.48
CA ASP A 140 2.71 -4.23 -4.67
C ASP A 140 3.92 -4.61 -5.51
N LEU A 141 5.06 -4.79 -4.87
CA LEU A 141 6.25 -5.34 -5.51
C LEU A 141 6.07 -6.82 -5.80
N SER A 142 5.39 -7.53 -4.90
CA SER A 142 5.21 -8.99 -4.91
C SER A 142 4.17 -9.44 -5.95
N PRO A 143 4.57 -10.16 -7.02
CA PRO A 143 3.62 -10.72 -7.98
C PRO A 143 2.71 -11.75 -7.33
N SER A 144 3.22 -12.56 -6.40
CA SER A 144 2.46 -13.61 -5.71
C SER A 144 1.37 -13.02 -4.80
N ALA A 145 1.68 -11.94 -4.08
CA ALA A 145 0.70 -11.23 -3.27
C ALA A 145 -0.40 -10.58 -4.13
N ILE A 146 -0.02 -9.96 -5.26
CA ILE A 146 -0.97 -9.37 -6.22
C ILE A 146 -1.89 -10.43 -6.82
N GLU A 147 -1.37 -11.60 -7.17
CA GLU A 147 -2.18 -12.67 -7.74
C GLU A 147 -3.20 -13.20 -6.72
N LYS A 148 -2.78 -13.44 -5.47
CA LYS A 148 -3.71 -13.77 -4.39
C LYS A 148 -4.76 -12.68 -4.17
N ALA A 149 -4.36 -11.41 -4.22
CA ALA A 149 -5.28 -10.29 -4.09
C ALA A 149 -6.35 -10.27 -5.19
N LYS A 150 -5.96 -10.50 -6.45
CA LYS A 150 -6.88 -10.58 -7.61
C LYS A 150 -7.85 -11.75 -7.47
N GLN A 151 -7.38 -12.92 -7.01
CA GLN A 151 -8.25 -14.06 -6.72
C GLN A 151 -9.27 -13.74 -5.63
N GLY A 152 -8.90 -12.89 -4.66
CA GLY A 152 -9.77 -12.44 -3.58
C GLY A 152 -10.31 -13.60 -2.75
N ARG A 153 -9.52 -14.66 -2.61
CA ARG A 153 -9.85 -15.89 -1.89
C ARG A 153 -9.02 -15.93 -0.61
N TYR A 154 -9.70 -15.99 0.53
CA TYR A 154 -9.09 -15.88 1.85
C TYR A 154 -9.53 -17.03 2.74
N THR A 155 -8.65 -17.45 3.64
CA THR A 155 -8.95 -18.48 4.64
C THR A 155 -9.90 -17.95 5.72
N GLN A 156 -10.52 -18.86 6.48
CA GLN A 156 -11.31 -18.51 7.67
C GLN A 156 -10.54 -17.59 8.63
N PHE A 157 -9.27 -17.88 8.88
CA PHE A 157 -8.42 -17.08 9.78
C PHE A 157 -8.25 -15.64 9.27
N GLU A 158 -7.97 -15.48 7.98
CA GLU A 158 -7.76 -14.16 7.38
C GLU A 158 -9.02 -13.29 7.41
N VAL A 159 -10.20 -13.87 7.13
CA VAL A 159 -11.45 -13.11 7.21
C VAL A 159 -11.93 -12.88 8.64
N GLN A 160 -11.46 -13.64 9.63
CA GLN A 160 -11.77 -13.36 11.04
C GLN A 160 -10.83 -12.32 11.65
N ARG A 161 -9.68 -12.05 11.02
CA ARG A 161 -8.71 -11.08 11.48
C ARG A 161 -9.09 -9.66 11.04
N GLY A 162 -9.92 -9.00 11.85
CA GLY A 162 -10.21 -7.56 11.75
C GLY A 162 -11.40 -7.17 10.88
N LEU A 163 -11.92 -8.06 10.04
CA LEU A 163 -13.11 -7.82 9.23
C LEU A 163 -14.39 -7.89 10.10
N PRO A 164 -15.22 -6.83 10.14
CA PRO A 164 -16.52 -6.89 10.81
C PRO A 164 -17.44 -7.95 10.20
N VAL A 165 -18.15 -8.71 11.03
CA VAL A 165 -19.02 -9.82 10.59
C VAL A 165 -20.09 -9.37 9.60
N GLU A 166 -20.65 -8.17 9.79
CA GLU A 166 -21.64 -7.59 8.89
C GLU A 166 -21.09 -7.41 7.47
N LEU A 167 -19.83 -6.99 7.35
CA LEU A 167 -19.16 -6.82 6.05
C LEU A 167 -18.75 -8.16 5.45
N LEU A 168 -18.38 -9.15 6.27
CA LEU A 168 -18.13 -10.52 5.82
C LEU A 168 -19.39 -11.10 5.14
N VAL A 169 -20.53 -11.06 5.85
CA VAL A 169 -21.81 -11.58 5.34
C VAL A 169 -22.28 -10.81 4.10
N ALA A 170 -22.07 -9.49 4.06
CA ALA A 170 -22.52 -8.67 2.94
C ALA A 170 -21.66 -8.80 1.67
N HIS A 171 -20.35 -9.10 1.80
CA HIS A 171 -19.40 -8.94 0.71
C HIS A 171 -18.58 -10.18 0.36
N PHE A 172 -18.80 -11.30 1.03
CA PHE A 172 -18.14 -12.56 0.73
C PHE A 172 -19.13 -13.70 0.56
N THR A 173 -18.68 -14.72 -0.14
CA THR A 173 -19.35 -16.02 -0.25
C THR A 173 -18.39 -17.10 0.20
N GLN A 174 -18.87 -18.01 1.05
CA GLN A 174 -18.08 -19.15 1.48
C GLN A 174 -18.02 -20.19 0.35
N ASP A 175 -16.82 -20.68 0.05
CA ASP A 175 -16.56 -21.75 -0.91
C ASP A 175 -15.58 -22.76 -0.30
N GLY A 176 -16.15 -23.84 0.23
CA GLY A 176 -15.43 -24.83 1.04
C GLY A 176 -14.81 -24.20 2.28
N THR A 177 -13.48 -24.30 2.40
CA THR A 177 -12.70 -23.76 3.53
C THR A 177 -12.30 -22.29 3.37
N HIS A 178 -12.71 -21.66 2.27
CA HIS A 178 -12.31 -20.29 1.94
C HIS A 178 -13.52 -19.38 1.80
N TRP A 179 -13.22 -18.08 1.80
CA TRP A 179 -14.16 -16.99 1.56
C TRP A 179 -13.71 -16.22 0.33
N ILE A 180 -14.63 -16.01 -0.59
CA ILE A 180 -14.38 -15.30 -1.84
C ILE A 180 -15.03 -13.92 -1.75
N VAL A 181 -14.23 -12.87 -1.94
CA VAL A 181 -14.72 -11.49 -2.06
C VAL A 181 -15.64 -11.39 -3.28
N SER A 182 -16.80 -10.76 -3.10
CA SER A 182 -17.78 -10.52 -4.16
C SER A 182 -17.20 -9.73 -5.33
N ASP A 183 -17.70 -10.03 -6.54
CA ASP A 183 -17.22 -9.34 -7.75
C ASP A 183 -17.52 -7.84 -7.73
N ALA A 184 -18.56 -7.41 -7.00
CA ALA A 184 -18.88 -6.01 -6.82
C ALA A 184 -17.73 -5.25 -6.14
N ILE A 185 -17.11 -5.83 -5.12
CA ILE A 185 -15.93 -5.28 -4.46
C ILE A 185 -14.69 -5.40 -5.36
N LYS A 186 -14.47 -6.57 -5.98
CA LYS A 186 -13.32 -6.80 -6.86
C LYS A 186 -13.22 -5.77 -7.98
N ARG A 187 -14.35 -5.45 -8.64
CA ARG A 187 -14.39 -4.46 -9.74
C ARG A 187 -14.01 -3.04 -9.34
N MET A 188 -14.03 -2.70 -8.05
CA MET A 188 -13.62 -1.37 -7.58
C MET A 188 -12.11 -1.21 -7.46
N VAL A 189 -11.36 -2.32 -7.49
CA VAL A 189 -9.91 -2.34 -7.25
C VAL A 189 -9.18 -2.83 -8.49
N LYS A 190 -8.20 -2.04 -8.94
CA LYS A 190 -7.27 -2.43 -9.99
C LYS A 190 -5.93 -2.79 -9.37
N PHE A 191 -5.56 -4.06 -9.47
CA PHE A 191 -4.27 -4.55 -8.99
C PHE A 191 -3.22 -4.53 -10.08
N SER A 192 -2.05 -3.96 -9.79
CA SER A 192 -0.88 -3.98 -10.68
C SER A 192 0.41 -4.10 -9.89
N GLN A 193 1.44 -4.69 -10.50
CA GLN A 193 2.77 -4.66 -9.89
C GLN A 193 3.34 -3.24 -9.96
N PHE A 194 3.97 -2.78 -8.88
CA PHE A 194 4.70 -1.52 -8.84
C PHE A 194 5.79 -1.56 -7.78
N ASN A 195 7.02 -1.22 -8.18
CA ASN A 195 8.11 -1.00 -7.24
C ASN A 195 8.09 0.46 -6.77
N LEU A 196 8.07 0.71 -5.46
CA LEU A 196 8.10 2.06 -4.90
C LEU A 196 9.40 2.82 -5.21
N LEU A 197 10.47 2.11 -5.62
CA LEU A 197 11.70 2.69 -6.14
C LEU A 197 11.66 2.97 -7.66
N GLY A 198 10.59 2.54 -8.32
CA GLY A 198 10.41 2.64 -9.76
C GLY A 198 9.97 4.03 -10.24
N ASN A 199 9.52 4.09 -11.49
CA ASN A 199 9.10 5.33 -12.12
C ASN A 199 7.59 5.59 -11.91
N TYR A 200 7.27 6.74 -11.31
CA TYR A 200 5.90 7.16 -10.97
C TYR A 200 5.17 7.86 -12.14
N GLY A 201 5.84 8.12 -13.26
CA GLY A 201 5.30 8.92 -14.37
C GLY A 201 4.01 8.36 -14.99
N SER A 202 3.75 7.06 -14.85
CA SER A 202 2.61 6.37 -15.50
C SER A 202 1.44 6.03 -14.56
N ILE A 203 1.57 6.20 -13.23
CA ILE A 203 0.50 5.80 -12.30
C ILE A 203 -0.60 6.88 -12.15
N GLY A 204 -0.31 8.09 -12.62
CA GLY A 204 -1.21 9.25 -12.61
C GLY A 204 -1.26 9.95 -11.25
N VAL A 205 -2.28 10.78 -11.02
CA VAL A 205 -2.42 11.60 -9.80
C VAL A 205 -3.59 11.12 -8.93
N PHE A 206 -3.41 11.12 -7.61
CA PHE A 206 -4.33 10.54 -6.63
C PHE A 206 -4.83 11.56 -5.59
N ASP A 207 -6.06 11.35 -5.12
CA ASP A 207 -6.69 12.11 -4.06
C ASP A 207 -6.27 11.59 -2.67
N VAL A 208 -6.09 10.28 -2.55
CA VAL A 208 -5.64 9.62 -1.33
C VAL A 208 -4.56 8.61 -1.67
N VAL A 209 -3.49 8.60 -0.89
CA VAL A 209 -2.48 7.56 -0.93
C VAL A 209 -2.41 6.88 0.43
N TYR A 210 -2.68 5.58 0.47
CA TYR A 210 -2.35 4.71 1.57
C TYR A 210 -0.96 4.13 1.30
N CYS A 211 0.00 4.43 2.16
CA CYS A 211 1.37 3.91 2.09
C CYS A 211 1.74 3.40 3.49
N ARG A 212 1.18 2.24 3.84
CA ARG A 212 1.11 1.76 5.22
C ARG A 212 1.95 0.53 5.43
N ASN A 213 2.66 0.51 6.56
CA ASN A 213 3.49 -0.59 7.04
C ASN A 213 4.57 -1.04 6.04
N VAL A 214 5.06 -0.13 5.19
CA VAL A 214 6.07 -0.42 4.17
C VAL A 214 7.34 0.42 4.34
N LEU A 215 7.23 1.68 4.77
CA LEU A 215 8.39 2.58 4.89
C LEU A 215 9.33 2.16 6.03
N ILE A 216 8.84 1.33 6.95
CA ILE A 216 9.64 0.71 8.02
C ILE A 216 10.71 -0.26 7.51
N TYR A 217 10.62 -0.74 6.27
CA TYR A 217 11.60 -1.64 5.68
C TYR A 217 12.74 -0.92 4.95
N PHE A 218 12.60 0.39 4.74
CA PHE A 218 13.54 1.21 3.98
C PHE A 218 14.51 1.95 4.90
N ASP A 219 15.74 2.16 4.41
CA ASP A 219 16.65 3.11 5.04
C ASP A 219 16.14 4.55 4.95
N GLY A 220 16.85 5.46 5.62
CA GLY A 220 16.49 6.87 5.67
C GLY A 220 16.35 7.48 4.28
N ASP A 221 17.29 7.22 3.37
CA ASP A 221 17.42 7.88 2.08
C ASP A 221 16.35 7.39 1.09
N THR A 222 16.17 6.08 1.05
CA THR A 222 15.13 5.39 0.28
C THR A 222 13.75 5.88 0.71
N LYS A 223 13.49 6.00 2.02
CA LYS A 223 12.24 6.56 2.54
C LYS A 223 12.00 8.00 2.05
N ARG A 224 13.02 8.86 2.03
CA ARG A 224 12.88 10.23 1.53
C ARG A 224 12.53 10.24 0.05
N GLN A 225 13.23 9.44 -0.75
CA GLN A 225 12.98 9.32 -2.19
C GLN A 225 11.56 8.83 -2.49
N VAL A 226 11.09 7.82 -1.76
CA VAL A 226 9.73 7.29 -1.90
C VAL A 226 8.69 8.35 -1.54
N LEU A 227 8.84 9.03 -0.40
CA LEU A 227 7.90 10.08 0.02
C LEU A 227 7.87 11.26 -0.98
N ALA A 228 9.02 11.70 -1.47
CA ALA A 228 9.10 12.73 -2.51
C ALA A 228 8.43 12.30 -3.82
N SER A 229 8.54 11.02 -4.19
CA SER A 229 7.89 10.48 -5.39
C SER A 229 6.38 10.33 -5.22
N VAL A 230 5.93 9.87 -4.05
CA VAL A 230 4.52 9.84 -3.65
C VAL A 230 3.91 11.24 -3.71
N ARG A 231 4.61 12.26 -3.21
CA ARG A 231 4.14 13.65 -3.26
C ARG A 231 3.84 14.12 -4.69
N LYS A 232 4.68 13.75 -5.67
CA LYS A 232 4.51 14.15 -7.08
C LYS A 232 3.25 13.58 -7.74
N VAL A 233 2.76 12.45 -7.24
CA VAL A 233 1.52 11.81 -7.72
C VAL A 233 0.32 12.10 -6.85
N MET A 234 0.42 13.03 -5.90
CA MET A 234 -0.71 13.46 -5.08
C MET A 234 -1.28 14.79 -5.54
N LYS A 235 -2.61 14.91 -5.49
CA LYS A 235 -3.24 16.23 -5.64
C LYS A 235 -2.85 17.14 -4.47
N PRO A 236 -2.72 18.45 -4.70
CA PRO A 236 -2.27 19.39 -3.66
C PRO A 236 -3.14 19.44 -2.40
N ASP A 237 -4.43 19.09 -2.50
CA ASP A 237 -5.40 19.03 -1.40
C ASP A 237 -5.69 17.60 -0.92
N GLY A 238 -4.90 16.62 -1.38
CA GLY A 238 -5.07 15.20 -1.08
C GLY A 238 -4.57 14.78 0.30
N TYR A 239 -4.66 13.48 0.57
CA TYR A 239 -4.31 12.89 1.86
C TYR A 239 -3.33 11.73 1.75
N LEU A 240 -2.36 11.69 2.65
CA LEU A 240 -1.44 10.58 2.84
C LEU A 240 -1.78 9.86 4.15
N VAL A 241 -2.03 8.56 4.06
CA VAL A 241 -2.33 7.69 5.20
C VAL A 241 -1.16 6.75 5.41
N LEU A 242 -0.58 6.79 6.61
CA LEU A 242 0.57 5.99 7.01
C LEU A 242 0.20 4.94 8.06
N GLY A 243 1.01 3.89 8.20
CA GLY A 243 0.87 2.91 9.28
C GLY A 243 1.33 3.50 10.61
N ALA A 244 0.96 2.84 11.72
CA ALA A 244 1.24 3.36 13.07
C ALA A 244 2.74 3.56 13.37
N ALA A 245 3.61 2.75 12.75
CA ALA A 245 5.06 2.82 12.90
C ALA A 245 5.75 3.62 11.78
N ASP A 246 5.00 4.01 10.73
CA ASP A 246 5.53 4.83 9.65
C ASP A 246 5.52 6.31 10.05
N THR A 247 6.41 7.09 9.44
CA THR A 247 6.54 8.51 9.72
C THR A 247 6.95 9.28 8.47
N VAL A 248 6.49 10.53 8.38
CA VAL A 248 6.96 11.50 7.38
C VAL A 248 8.29 12.13 7.77
N ILE A 249 8.89 11.77 8.91
CA ILE A 249 10.24 12.24 9.26
C ILE A 249 11.21 11.86 8.15
N GLY A 250 11.91 12.85 7.62
CA GLY A 250 12.76 12.72 6.43
C GLY A 250 12.07 13.11 5.12
N SER A 251 10.79 13.49 5.10
CA SER A 251 10.12 13.93 3.87
C SER A 251 10.55 15.31 3.37
N ASN A 252 11.62 15.92 3.90
CA ASN A 252 12.09 17.27 3.56
C ASN A 252 11.00 18.36 3.52
N GLY A 253 9.97 18.24 4.37
CA GLY A 253 8.88 19.21 4.43
C GLY A 253 7.83 19.08 3.31
N GLU A 254 7.78 17.97 2.57
CA GLU A 254 6.74 17.72 1.56
C GLU A 254 5.34 17.45 2.16
N PHE A 255 5.31 16.96 3.41
CA PHE A 255 4.09 16.60 4.12
C PHE A 255 4.06 17.20 5.52
N GLU A 256 2.86 17.55 5.95
CA GLU A 256 2.56 17.95 7.32
C GLU A 256 1.41 17.12 7.89
N ARG A 257 1.21 17.20 9.21
CA ARG A 257 0.06 16.56 9.86
C ARG A 257 -1.20 17.34 9.48
N ALA A 258 -2.23 16.63 9.02
CA ALA A 258 -3.55 17.22 8.87
C ALA A 258 -4.20 17.47 10.24
N ALA A 259 -5.32 18.19 10.27
CA ALA A 259 -6.06 18.49 11.50
C ALA A 259 -6.48 17.22 12.26
N ALA A 260 -6.89 16.18 11.53
CA ALA A 260 -7.23 14.89 12.11
C ALA A 260 -5.96 14.10 12.47
N ARG A 261 -5.84 13.70 13.75
CA ARG A 261 -4.68 12.94 14.25
C ARG A 261 -4.51 11.63 13.49
N GLY A 262 -3.30 11.39 12.97
CA GLY A 262 -2.96 10.17 12.23
C GLY A 262 -3.09 10.30 10.71
N LEU A 263 -3.45 11.50 10.23
CA LEU A 263 -3.52 11.82 8.81
C LEU A 263 -2.44 12.84 8.43
N TYR A 264 -1.91 12.71 7.23
CA TYR A 264 -0.93 13.64 6.65
C TYR A 264 -1.48 14.24 5.36
N GLN A 265 -0.96 15.40 4.99
CA GLN A 265 -1.36 16.12 3.78
C GLN A 265 -0.14 16.83 3.18
N PRO A 266 -0.14 17.12 1.86
CA PRO A 266 0.79 18.06 1.26
C PRO A 266 0.79 19.40 2.01
N VAL A 267 1.95 20.06 2.14
CA VAL A 267 2.05 21.35 2.87
C VAL A 267 1.18 22.45 2.26
N GLU A 268 0.90 22.38 0.96
CA GLU A 268 0.03 23.34 0.27
C GLU A 268 -1.46 23.12 0.57
N ALA A 269 -1.85 21.93 1.05
CA ALA A 269 -3.24 21.54 1.28
C ALA A 269 -3.93 22.47 2.29
N ARG A 270 -3.21 22.88 3.34
CA ARG A 270 -3.75 23.76 4.39
C ARG A 270 -4.24 25.09 3.82
N LYS A 271 -3.40 25.76 3.03
CA LYS A 271 -3.74 27.05 2.40
C LYS A 271 -4.94 26.92 1.47
N LEU A 272 -5.04 25.83 0.72
CA LEU A 272 -6.17 25.57 -0.18
C LEU A 272 -7.48 25.37 0.57
N ARG A 273 -7.42 24.72 1.74
CA ARG A 273 -8.61 24.46 2.58
C ARG A 273 -9.04 25.69 3.38
N GLU A 274 -8.09 26.51 3.84
CA GLU A 274 -8.35 27.79 4.51
C GLU A 274 -8.88 28.83 3.50
N GLY A 275 -8.31 28.92 2.30
CA GLY A 275 -8.76 29.85 1.25
C GLY A 275 -10.10 29.51 0.59
N GLY A 276 -10.55 28.25 0.70
CA GLY A 276 -11.87 27.80 0.24
C GLY A 276 -13.00 28.06 1.26
N GLN A 277 -12.67 28.40 2.50
CA GLN A 277 -13.63 28.94 3.48
C GLN A 277 -13.65 30.45 3.32
N GLY A 278 -14.44 30.94 2.36
CA GLY A 278 -14.62 32.37 2.14
C GLY A 278 -14.96 33.08 3.46
N VAL A 279 -14.20 34.14 3.75
CA VAL A 279 -14.56 35.17 4.72
C VAL A 279 -16.03 35.57 4.44
N PRO A 280 -16.94 35.52 5.43
CA PRO A 280 -18.27 36.08 5.24
C PRO A 280 -18.10 37.55 4.84
N SER A 281 -18.67 37.92 3.69
CA SER A 281 -18.83 39.30 3.28
C SER A 281 -19.55 40.05 4.41
N ALA A 282 -18.78 40.71 5.25
CA ALA A 282 -19.26 41.72 6.17
C ALA A 282 -19.00 43.08 5.52
N LEU A 283 -20.02 43.93 5.57
CA LEU A 283 -20.06 45.35 5.18
C LEU A 283 -20.58 45.63 3.76
N ALA A 284 -21.89 45.41 3.62
CA ALA A 284 -22.75 46.46 3.07
C ALA A 284 -23.09 47.45 4.20
N SER A 285 -22.59 48.67 4.09
CA SER A 285 -23.09 49.91 4.72
C SER A 285 -22.63 51.06 3.84
#